data_AF-A0A1L8F8Y9-F1
#
_entry.id   AF-A0A1L8F8Y9-F1
#
_cell.length_a   1.000
_cell.length_b   1.000
_cell.length_c   1.000
_cell.angle_alpha   90.00
_cell.angle_beta   90.00
_cell.angle_gamma   90.00
#
_symmetry.space_group_name_H-M   'P 1'
#
loop_
_entity.id
_entity.type
_entity.pdbx_description
1 polymer ?
#
loop_
_entity_poly.entity_id
_entity_poly.type
_entity_poly.pdbx_seq_one_letter_code
_entity_poly.pdbx_strand_id
1 'polypeptide(L)'
;MAAPRLLQNAKVLPPILCRVSRDSSSSASSSLTKHRVLHYLYNRFYDIEAIINWSVRFKQWNVRRKNAHYAYTEREYGKYAAASYYTLSQKGGVRFQGQKDWYRANRRGKFSWNFLEHRELPVECIDLSRSPLTYRGLDNIVALKELRELYLNNCPHLDDWALSRLHVFKDSLEVLSLAGCPSITEKGLATLHHLQNLRYLDVSDLPSVTNKGLIRILMEEVLPKCEIVGIDYSDADQEKSSHTELHH
;
A
#
# COMPACT_ATOMS: atom_id res chain seq x y z
N MET A 1 -17.95 37.83 9.01
CA MET A 1 -17.48 38.77 10.03
C MET A 1 -18.06 38.38 11.38
N ALA A 2 -17.21 38.41 12.41
CA ALA A 2 -17.52 38.46 13.85
C ALA A 2 -18.00 37.18 14.59
N ALA A 3 -17.07 36.60 15.36
CA ALA A 3 -17.28 36.15 16.76
C ALA A 3 -17.55 37.38 17.67
N PRO A 4 -17.86 37.33 18.99
CA PRO A 4 -17.59 36.25 19.99
C PRO A 4 -18.64 36.10 21.14
N ARG A 5 -18.38 35.22 22.11
CA ARG A 5 -18.30 35.55 23.56
C ARG A 5 -17.92 34.33 24.41
N LEU A 6 -16.75 34.46 25.04
CA LEU A 6 -16.24 33.67 26.17
C LEU A 6 -16.93 34.10 27.47
N LEU A 7 -16.80 33.24 28.49
CA LEU A 7 -16.98 33.47 29.95
C LEU A 7 -18.41 33.36 30.52
N GLN A 8 -18.69 32.18 31.07
CA GLN A 8 -19.48 31.88 32.28
C GLN A 8 -19.37 30.34 32.43
N ASN A 9 -18.58 29.76 33.34
CA ASN A 9 -18.70 29.85 34.78
C ASN A 9 -17.40 29.43 35.45
N ALA A 10 -16.95 30.26 36.39
CA ALA A 10 -15.92 29.92 37.36
C ALA A 10 -16.58 29.62 38.71
N LYS A 11 -15.88 28.80 39.51
CA LYS A 11 -15.97 28.63 40.98
C LYS A 11 -17.04 27.66 41.48
N VAL A 12 -16.60 26.46 41.87
CA VAL A 12 -16.61 26.00 43.27
C VAL A 12 -15.43 25.04 43.48
N LEU A 13 -14.47 25.42 44.32
CA LEU A 13 -13.45 24.54 44.90
C LEU A 13 -14.09 23.75 46.06
N PRO A 14 -13.81 22.45 46.25
CA PRO A 14 -14.18 21.78 47.50
C PRO A 14 -13.12 22.04 48.59
N PRO A 15 -13.50 22.06 49.87
CA PRO A 15 -12.60 22.39 50.96
C PRO A 15 -11.67 21.22 51.28
N ILE A 16 -10.39 21.54 51.47
CA ILE A 16 -9.42 20.72 52.19
C ILE A 16 -9.83 20.77 53.67
N LEU A 17 -10.07 19.61 54.29
CA LEU A 17 -9.70 19.25 55.66
C LEU A 17 -10.43 17.94 56.06
N CYS A 18 -9.74 16.81 55.96
CA CYS A 18 -10.04 15.67 56.82
C CYS A 18 -8.79 15.35 57.64
N ARG A 19 -8.97 15.51 58.96
CA ARG A 19 -7.99 15.29 60.02
C ARG A 19 -7.37 13.91 59.93
N VAL A 20 -6.04 13.88 60.01
CA VAL A 20 -5.26 12.71 60.41
C VAL A 20 -5.68 12.35 61.82
N SER A 21 -6.27 11.17 62.00
CA SER A 21 -6.25 10.46 63.29
C SER A 21 -5.41 9.21 63.09
N ARG A 22 -4.30 9.14 63.81
CA ARG A 22 -3.48 7.95 63.96
C ARG A 22 -4.26 6.96 64.83
N ASP A 23 -4.50 5.78 64.31
CA ASP A 23 -4.52 4.56 65.11
C ASP A 23 -3.80 3.45 64.35
N SER A 24 -2.89 2.82 65.08
CA SER A 24 -2.00 1.76 64.65
C SER A 24 -2.69 0.40 64.74
N SER A 25 -2.87 -0.26 63.59
CA SER A 25 -2.91 -1.73 63.52
C SER A 25 -2.47 -2.22 62.14
N SER A 26 -1.53 -3.15 62.18
CA SER A 26 -0.82 -3.83 61.11
C SER A 26 -1.67 -4.45 59.98
N SER A 27 -1.05 -4.50 58.79
CA SER A 27 -1.20 -5.50 57.70
C SER A 27 -2.11 -5.27 56.47
N ALA A 28 -2.45 -4.03 56.08
CA ALA A 28 -3.25 -3.78 54.85
C ALA A 28 -2.64 -2.85 53.78
N SER A 29 -1.35 -2.52 53.83
CA SER A 29 -0.74 -1.53 52.92
C SER A 29 -0.23 -2.08 51.57
N SER A 30 -0.19 -3.40 51.39
CA SER A 30 0.36 -4.04 50.18
C SER A 30 -0.69 -4.34 49.09
N SER A 31 -1.99 -4.35 49.41
CA SER A 31 -3.07 -4.67 48.45
C SER A 31 -3.59 -3.43 47.70
N LEU A 32 -3.74 -2.29 48.39
CA LEU A 32 -4.19 -1.02 47.82
C LEU A 32 -3.18 -0.41 46.84
N THR A 33 -1.88 -0.57 47.11
CA THR A 33 -0.79 -0.14 46.21
C THR A 33 -0.73 -1.00 44.96
N LYS A 34 -0.87 -2.33 45.08
CA LYS A 34 -1.01 -3.24 43.94
C LYS A 34 -2.23 -2.90 43.08
N HIS A 35 -3.38 -2.61 43.68
CA HIS A 35 -4.59 -2.23 42.94
C HIS A 35 -4.41 -0.92 42.17
N ARG A 36 -3.74 0.10 42.76
CA ARG A 36 -3.44 1.36 42.06
C ARG A 36 -2.42 1.19 40.94
N VAL A 37 -1.41 0.35 41.14
CA VAL A 37 -0.42 0.01 40.10
C VAL A 37 -1.08 -0.79 38.98
N LEU A 38 -1.90 -1.78 39.29
CA LEU A 38 -2.65 -2.57 38.30
C LEU A 38 -3.62 -1.70 37.51
N HIS A 39 -4.35 -0.79 38.16
CA HIS A 39 -5.26 0.14 37.49
C HIS A 39 -4.51 1.15 36.61
N TYR A 40 -3.35 1.66 37.06
CA TYR A 40 -2.49 2.52 36.25
C TYR A 40 -1.92 1.77 35.04
N LEU A 41 -1.41 0.55 35.24
CA LEU A 41 -0.94 -0.30 34.16
C LEU A 41 -2.07 -0.61 33.18
N TYR A 42 -3.25 -0.99 33.67
CA TYR A 42 -4.45 -1.25 32.86
C TYR A 42 -4.80 -0.02 32.02
N ASN A 43 -4.99 1.15 32.62
CA ASN A 43 -5.31 2.37 31.86
C ASN A 43 -4.20 2.72 30.86
N ARG A 44 -2.93 2.57 31.25
CA ARG A 44 -1.78 2.79 30.36
C ARG A 44 -1.75 1.80 29.20
N PHE A 45 -2.05 0.52 29.45
CA PHE A 45 -2.16 -0.52 28.42
C PHE A 45 -3.35 -0.25 27.50
N TYR A 46 -4.52 0.13 28.02
CA TYR A 46 -5.69 0.53 27.22
C TYR A 46 -5.40 1.75 26.35
N ASP A 47 -4.70 2.76 26.89
CA ASP A 47 -4.28 3.93 26.12
C ASP A 47 -3.29 3.54 25.01
N ILE A 48 -2.32 2.65 25.29
CA ILE A 48 -1.37 2.15 24.30
C ILE A 48 -2.10 1.34 23.21
N GLU A 49 -2.98 0.41 23.59
CA GLU A 49 -3.80 -0.35 22.64
C GLU A 49 -4.70 0.58 21.82
N ALA A 50 -5.29 1.61 22.43
CA ALA A 50 -6.10 2.60 21.73
C ALA A 50 -5.27 3.41 20.73
N ILE A 51 -4.05 3.84 21.09
CA ILE A 51 -3.14 4.56 20.19
C ILE A 51 -2.68 3.65 19.05
N ILE A 52 -2.32 2.40 19.33
CA ILE A 52 -1.94 1.41 18.32
C ILE A 52 -3.12 1.18 17.38
N ASN A 53 -4.31 0.89 17.91
CA ASN A 53 -5.52 0.67 17.13
C ASN A 53 -5.89 1.91 16.30
N TRP A 54 -5.78 3.10 16.88
CA TRP A 54 -5.99 4.36 16.17
C TRP A 54 -4.99 4.55 15.05
N SER A 55 -3.71 4.26 15.28
CA SER A 55 -2.66 4.36 14.25
C SER A 55 -2.87 3.37 13.10
N VAL A 56 -3.29 2.14 13.41
CA VAL A 56 -3.65 1.11 12.42
C VAL A 56 -4.86 1.56 11.61
N ARG A 57 -5.92 2.04 12.28
CA ARG A 57 -7.12 2.59 11.63
C ARG A 57 -6.78 3.77 10.74
N PHE A 58 -5.91 4.67 11.19
CA PHE A 58 -5.47 5.83 10.41
C PHE A 58 -4.66 5.41 9.18
N LYS A 59 -3.75 4.45 9.33
CA LYS A 59 -3.00 3.87 8.21
C LYS A 59 -3.94 3.24 7.18
N GLN A 60 -4.88 2.40 7.62
CA GLN A 60 -5.89 1.77 6.76
C GLN A 60 -6.79 2.80 6.09
N TRP A 61 -7.25 3.81 6.83
CA TRP A 61 -8.05 4.91 6.30
C TRP A 61 -7.29 5.67 5.20
N ASN A 62 -6.01 5.96 5.41
CA ASN A 62 -5.19 6.65 4.43
C ASN A 62 -4.99 5.80 3.16
N VAL A 63 -4.79 4.49 3.29
CA VAL A 63 -4.73 3.56 2.15
C VAL A 63 -6.07 3.56 1.40
N ARG A 64 -7.19 3.39 2.11
CA ARG A 64 -8.53 3.40 1.49
C ARG A 64 -8.82 4.70 0.76
N ARG A 65 -8.50 5.83 1.38
CA ARG A 65 -8.68 7.17 0.77
C ARG A 65 -7.84 7.33 -0.50
N LYS A 66 -6.58 6.89 -0.47
CA LYS A 66 -5.70 6.96 -1.64
C LYS A 66 -6.15 6.06 -2.78
N ASN A 67 -6.85 4.97 -2.50
CA ASN A 67 -7.34 4.01 -3.48
C ASN A 67 -8.82 4.21 -3.83
N ALA A 68 -9.41 5.37 -3.49
CA ALA A 68 -10.76 5.70 -3.90
C ALA A 68 -10.84 5.82 -5.42
N HIS A 69 -11.95 5.38 -6.00
CA HIS A 69 -12.19 5.49 -7.44
C HIS A 69 -12.65 6.92 -7.81
N TYR A 70 -12.00 7.52 -8.78
CA TYR A 70 -12.19 8.91 -9.20
C TYR A 70 -13.30 9.05 -10.26
N ALA A 71 -14.48 8.49 -9.98
CA ALA A 71 -15.61 8.45 -10.92
C ALA A 71 -16.08 9.83 -11.39
N TYR A 72 -16.05 10.84 -10.51
CA TYR A 72 -16.41 12.21 -10.89
C TYR A 72 -15.42 12.78 -11.91
N THR A 73 -14.12 12.67 -11.64
CA THR A 73 -13.07 13.15 -12.54
C THR A 73 -13.13 12.43 -13.89
N GLU A 74 -13.43 11.13 -13.88
CA GLU A 74 -13.59 10.35 -15.11
C GLU A 74 -14.76 10.83 -15.97
N ARG A 75 -15.90 11.17 -15.35
CA ARG A 75 -17.07 11.68 -16.09
C ARG A 75 -16.82 13.07 -16.69
N GLU A 76 -16.14 13.95 -15.96
CA GLU A 76 -15.95 15.34 -16.38
C GLU A 76 -14.76 15.52 -17.35
N TYR A 77 -13.66 14.81 -17.13
CA TYR A 77 -12.40 15.02 -17.86
C TYR A 77 -11.97 13.80 -18.71
N GLY A 78 -12.70 12.69 -18.64
CA GLY A 78 -12.40 11.46 -19.35
C GLY A 78 -11.49 10.51 -18.57
N LYS A 79 -11.47 9.25 -19.02
CA LYS A 79 -10.73 8.14 -18.39
C LYS A 79 -9.22 8.39 -18.30
N TYR A 80 -8.62 8.97 -19.35
CA TYR A 80 -7.17 9.22 -19.40
C TYR A 80 -6.75 10.29 -18.41
N ALA A 81 -7.51 11.39 -18.32
CA ALA A 81 -7.24 12.45 -17.34
C ALA A 81 -7.44 11.98 -15.90
N ALA A 82 -8.50 11.22 -15.62
CA ALA A 82 -8.76 10.68 -14.29
C ALA A 82 -7.65 9.71 -13.85
N ALA A 83 -7.25 8.79 -14.72
CA ALA A 83 -6.15 7.86 -14.45
C ALA A 83 -4.82 8.61 -14.26
N SER A 84 -4.54 9.62 -15.08
CA SER A 84 -3.33 10.44 -14.98
C SER A 84 -3.28 11.19 -13.65
N TYR A 85 -4.38 11.83 -13.26
CA TYR A 85 -4.51 12.51 -11.98
C TYR A 85 -4.30 11.53 -10.81
N TYR A 86 -4.96 10.37 -10.86
CA TYR A 86 -4.80 9.32 -9.86
C TYR A 86 -3.33 8.91 -9.72
N THR A 87 -2.67 8.57 -10.83
CA THR A 87 -1.27 8.14 -10.85
C THR A 87 -0.33 9.20 -10.30
N LEU A 88 -0.50 10.46 -10.70
CA LEU A 88 0.30 11.57 -10.20
C LEU A 88 0.06 11.84 -8.71
N SER A 89 -1.18 11.67 -8.22
CA SER A 89 -1.52 11.79 -6.80
C SER A 89 -0.86 10.70 -5.93
N GLN A 90 -0.56 9.54 -6.52
CA GLN A 90 0.24 8.48 -5.88
C GLN A 90 1.75 8.72 -5.92
N LYS A 91 2.19 9.88 -6.46
CA LYS A 91 3.58 10.20 -6.77
C LYS A 91 4.19 9.32 -7.87
N GLY A 92 3.33 8.75 -8.71
CA GLY A 92 3.72 7.98 -9.87
C GLY A 92 4.11 8.85 -11.05
N GLY A 93 4.24 8.20 -12.21
CA GLY A 93 4.47 8.81 -13.50
C GLY A 93 3.48 8.33 -14.55
N VAL A 94 3.14 9.20 -15.50
CA VAL A 94 2.29 8.86 -16.65
C VAL A 94 2.90 9.38 -17.94
N ARG A 95 2.78 8.60 -19.01
CA ARG A 95 3.20 8.97 -20.37
C ARG A 95 2.08 8.68 -21.36
N PHE A 96 1.78 9.66 -22.20
CA PHE A 96 0.77 9.55 -23.24
C PHE A 96 1.38 9.00 -24.52
N GLN A 97 0.51 8.44 -25.37
CA GLN A 97 0.90 7.89 -26.66
C GLN A 97 1.62 8.94 -27.51
N GLY A 98 2.75 8.53 -28.09
CA GLY A 98 3.56 9.39 -28.97
C GLY A 98 4.43 10.42 -28.22
N GLN A 99 4.33 10.50 -26.89
CA GLN A 99 5.19 11.35 -26.07
C GLN A 99 6.39 10.57 -25.54
N LYS A 100 7.54 11.27 -25.47
CA LYS A 100 8.77 10.74 -24.86
C LYS A 100 8.88 11.09 -23.38
N ASP A 101 8.39 12.27 -23.02
CA ASP A 101 8.53 12.79 -21.66
C ASP A 101 7.46 12.24 -20.72
N TRP A 102 7.84 12.04 -19.47
CA TRP A 102 6.97 11.59 -18.40
C TRP A 102 6.41 12.78 -17.61
N TYR A 103 5.10 12.76 -17.36
CA TYR A 103 4.53 13.58 -16.29
C TYR A 103 4.80 12.88 -14.96
N ARG A 104 5.47 13.58 -14.03
CA ARG A 104 5.76 13.05 -12.70
C ARG A 104 5.43 14.06 -11.63
N ALA A 105 5.05 13.56 -10.45
CA ALA A 105 4.99 14.40 -9.26
C ALA A 105 6.38 14.65 -8.70
N ASN A 106 6.60 15.82 -8.11
CA ASN A 106 7.84 16.11 -7.41
C ASN A 106 7.92 15.36 -6.07
N ARG A 107 9.07 15.44 -5.39
CA ARG A 107 9.29 14.78 -4.09
C ARG A 107 8.23 15.15 -3.02
N ARG A 108 7.68 16.37 -3.12
CA ARG A 108 6.63 16.89 -2.22
C ARG A 108 5.21 16.44 -2.62
N GLY A 109 5.05 15.75 -3.75
CA GLY A 109 3.76 15.28 -4.27
C GLY A 109 2.97 16.32 -5.07
N LYS A 110 3.59 17.46 -5.46
CA LYS A 110 2.98 18.42 -6.38
C LYS A 110 3.30 18.03 -7.82
N PHE A 111 2.34 18.18 -8.72
CA PHE A 111 2.49 17.93 -10.16
C PHE A 111 1.80 19.05 -10.96
N SER A 112 2.19 19.20 -12.22
CA SER A 112 1.58 20.15 -13.15
C SER A 112 0.27 19.57 -13.72
N TRP A 113 -0.69 20.44 -14.00
CA TRP A 113 -1.98 20.08 -14.62
C TRP A 113 -1.94 20.08 -16.15
N ASN A 114 -0.79 20.40 -16.76
CA ASN A 114 -0.63 20.47 -18.22
C ASN A 114 -0.94 19.14 -18.93
N PHE A 115 -0.96 18.01 -18.22
CA PHE A 115 -1.42 16.74 -18.79
C PHE A 115 -2.89 16.79 -19.26
N LEU A 116 -3.70 17.73 -18.74
CA LEU A 116 -5.10 17.92 -19.19
C LEU A 116 -5.21 18.40 -20.63
N GLU A 117 -4.17 19.03 -21.19
CA GLU A 117 -4.10 19.39 -22.61
C GLU A 117 -4.12 18.13 -23.50
N HIS A 118 -3.69 17.00 -22.95
CA HIS A 118 -3.55 15.72 -23.62
C HIS A 118 -4.63 14.72 -23.19
N ARG A 119 -5.74 15.17 -22.60
CA ARG A 119 -6.78 14.28 -22.03
C ARG A 119 -7.46 13.36 -23.05
N GLU A 120 -7.41 13.70 -24.34
CA GLU A 120 -7.96 12.88 -25.42
C GLU A 120 -6.94 11.85 -25.95
N LEU A 121 -5.65 11.99 -25.60
CA LEU A 121 -4.62 11.04 -26.00
C LEU A 121 -4.64 9.81 -25.08
N PRO A 122 -4.46 8.61 -25.64
CA PRO A 122 -4.34 7.41 -24.83
C PRO A 122 -3.12 7.45 -23.91
N VAL A 123 -3.29 6.93 -22.70
CA VAL A 123 -2.18 6.71 -21.77
C VAL A 123 -1.49 5.40 -22.16
N GLU A 124 -0.22 5.49 -22.53
CA GLU A 124 0.58 4.35 -22.97
C GLU A 124 1.36 3.72 -21.81
N CYS A 125 1.79 4.52 -20.84
CA CYS A 125 2.64 4.05 -19.73
C CYS A 125 2.23 4.64 -18.39
N ILE A 126 2.21 3.78 -17.38
CA ILE A 126 1.94 4.14 -15.99
C ILE A 126 3.03 3.56 -15.10
N ASP A 127 3.59 4.42 -14.25
CA ASP A 127 4.48 4.06 -13.17
C ASP A 127 3.79 4.37 -11.85
N LEU A 128 3.39 3.32 -11.13
CA LEU A 128 2.80 3.36 -9.79
C LEU A 128 3.74 2.72 -8.77
N SER A 129 5.03 2.65 -9.07
CA SER A 129 6.03 2.09 -8.16
C SER A 129 6.04 2.82 -6.82
N ARG A 130 6.16 2.07 -5.73
CA ARG A 130 6.15 2.54 -4.32
C ARG A 130 4.84 3.20 -3.90
N SER A 131 3.76 3.02 -4.66
CA SER A 131 2.44 3.48 -4.27
C SER A 131 1.75 2.46 -3.35
N PRO A 132 0.88 2.90 -2.43
CA PRO A 132 0.07 2.00 -1.61
C PRO A 132 -1.13 1.45 -2.41
N LEU A 133 -0.89 1.00 -3.65
CA LEU A 133 -1.91 0.49 -4.56
C LEU A 133 -2.53 -0.80 -4.00
N THR A 134 -3.84 -0.92 -4.14
CA THR A 134 -4.64 -2.08 -3.72
C THR A 134 -5.54 -2.52 -4.86
N TYR A 135 -6.19 -3.67 -4.71
CA TYR A 135 -7.25 -4.15 -5.62
C TYR A 135 -8.24 -3.05 -6.03
N ARG A 136 -8.70 -2.20 -5.09
CA ARG A 136 -9.66 -1.12 -5.37
C ARG A 136 -9.04 0.05 -6.13
N GLY A 137 -7.77 0.36 -5.86
CA GLY A 137 -7.08 1.44 -6.54
C GLY A 137 -6.94 1.21 -8.05
N LEU A 138 -6.90 -0.06 -8.48
CA LEU A 138 -6.89 -0.44 -9.89
C LEU A 138 -8.15 -0.01 -10.66
N ASP A 139 -9.29 0.26 -9.99
CA ASP A 139 -10.49 0.81 -10.62
C ASP A 139 -10.19 2.08 -11.42
N ASN A 140 -9.17 2.84 -11.04
CA ASN A 140 -8.76 4.07 -11.71
C ASN A 140 -7.98 3.87 -13.01
N ILE A 141 -7.46 2.67 -13.28
CA ILE A 141 -6.61 2.40 -14.45
C ILE A 141 -7.16 1.31 -15.37
N VAL A 142 -8.08 0.46 -14.89
CA VAL A 142 -8.65 -0.68 -15.64
C VAL A 142 -9.39 -0.27 -16.93
N ALA A 143 -9.83 0.99 -17.02
CA ALA A 143 -10.47 1.54 -18.23
C ALA A 143 -9.49 1.84 -19.39
N LEU A 144 -8.18 1.79 -19.14
CA LEU A 144 -7.12 2.12 -20.10
C LEU A 144 -6.77 0.92 -20.99
N LYS A 145 -7.54 0.69 -22.05
CA LYS A 145 -7.36 -0.46 -22.96
C LYS A 145 -6.13 -0.36 -23.85
N GLU A 146 -5.48 0.79 -23.86
CA GLU A 146 -4.34 1.14 -24.70
C GLU A 146 -3.01 1.11 -23.92
N LEU A 147 -3.06 0.73 -22.64
CA LEU A 147 -1.90 0.71 -21.76
C LEU A 147 -0.90 -0.38 -22.19
N ARG A 148 0.35 0.02 -22.44
CA ARG A 148 1.45 -0.87 -22.87
C ARG A 148 2.45 -1.16 -21.77
N GLU A 149 2.76 -0.18 -20.93
CA GLU A 149 3.77 -0.32 -19.88
C GLU A 149 3.16 -0.03 -18.51
N LEU A 150 3.32 -0.97 -17.57
CA LEU A 150 2.84 -0.83 -16.21
C LEU A 150 3.94 -1.22 -15.20
N TYR A 151 4.40 -0.24 -14.44
CA TYR A 151 5.41 -0.44 -13.39
C TYR A 151 4.75 -0.38 -12.01
N LEU A 152 4.86 -1.46 -11.24
CA LEU A 152 4.26 -1.64 -9.92
C LEU A 152 5.31 -2.03 -8.87
N ASN A 153 6.54 -1.56 -9.02
CA ASN A 153 7.65 -1.97 -8.15
C ASN A 153 7.45 -1.53 -6.70
N ASN A 154 7.81 -2.38 -5.75
CA ASN A 154 7.75 -2.13 -4.32
C ASN A 154 6.36 -1.64 -3.83
N CYS A 155 5.27 -2.20 -4.36
CA CYS A 155 3.92 -1.89 -3.91
C CYS A 155 3.54 -2.76 -2.69
N PRO A 156 3.43 -2.20 -1.47
CA PRO A 156 3.31 -3.00 -0.24
C PRO A 156 1.93 -3.62 0.00
N HIS A 157 0.93 -3.25 -0.79
CA HIS A 157 -0.46 -3.71 -0.66
C HIS A 157 -1.01 -4.34 -1.94
N LEU A 158 -0.13 -4.60 -2.91
CA LEU A 158 -0.47 -5.28 -4.15
C LEU A 158 -0.46 -6.79 -3.90
N ASP A 159 -1.61 -7.43 -4.11
CA ASP A 159 -1.86 -8.84 -3.84
C ASP A 159 -2.29 -9.61 -5.10
N ASP A 160 -2.39 -10.93 -4.99
CA ASP A 160 -2.81 -11.81 -6.08
C ASP A 160 -4.18 -11.44 -6.65
N TRP A 161 -5.10 -10.98 -5.80
CA TRP A 161 -6.42 -10.51 -6.21
C TRP A 161 -6.32 -9.28 -7.10
N ALA A 162 -5.50 -8.30 -6.72
CA ALA A 162 -5.23 -7.13 -7.56
C ALA A 162 -4.59 -7.55 -8.89
N LEU A 163 -3.65 -8.48 -8.86
CA LEU A 163 -2.96 -8.97 -10.06
C LEU A 163 -3.92 -9.65 -11.04
N SER A 164 -4.89 -10.42 -10.53
CA SER A 164 -5.92 -11.06 -11.35
C SER A 164 -6.73 -10.06 -12.19
N ARG A 165 -6.82 -8.79 -11.77
CA ARG A 165 -7.53 -7.73 -12.53
C ARG A 165 -6.79 -7.28 -13.77
N LEU A 166 -5.50 -7.55 -13.90
CA LEU A 166 -4.71 -7.11 -15.06
C LEU A 166 -5.12 -7.79 -16.36
N HIS A 167 -5.92 -8.88 -16.32
CA HIS A 167 -6.49 -9.54 -17.51
C HIS A 167 -7.22 -8.57 -18.45
N VAL A 168 -7.69 -7.43 -17.94
CA VAL A 168 -8.35 -6.37 -18.72
C VAL A 168 -7.44 -5.71 -19.76
N PHE A 169 -6.12 -5.85 -19.61
CA PHE A 169 -5.06 -5.35 -20.50
C PHE A 169 -4.45 -6.45 -21.38
N LYS A 170 -5.10 -7.62 -21.48
CA LYS A 170 -4.63 -8.79 -22.25
C LYS A 170 -4.20 -8.46 -23.69
N ASP A 171 -4.85 -7.49 -24.32
CA ASP A 171 -4.65 -7.16 -25.73
C ASP A 171 -3.61 -6.04 -25.93
N SER A 172 -3.17 -5.36 -24.86
CA SER A 172 -2.34 -4.13 -24.98
C SER A 172 -1.05 -4.15 -24.18
N LEU A 173 -0.99 -4.86 -23.05
CA LEU A 173 0.15 -4.77 -22.13
C LEU A 173 1.36 -5.52 -22.67
N GLU A 174 2.48 -4.82 -22.77
CA GLU A 174 3.76 -5.33 -23.29
C GLU A 174 4.82 -5.41 -22.18
N VAL A 175 4.79 -4.50 -21.20
CA VAL A 175 5.79 -4.43 -20.12
C VAL A 175 5.08 -4.40 -18.78
N LEU A 176 5.43 -5.34 -17.90
CA LEU A 176 4.96 -5.40 -16.52
C LEU A 176 6.14 -5.59 -15.57
N SER A 177 6.21 -4.76 -14.54
CA SER A 177 7.26 -4.85 -13.52
C SER A 177 6.61 -4.91 -12.14
N LEU A 178 6.88 -6.00 -11.42
CA LEU A 178 6.31 -6.35 -10.11
C LEU A 178 7.39 -6.44 -9.02
N ALA A 179 8.62 -5.97 -9.31
CA ALA A 179 9.78 -6.22 -8.47
C ALA A 179 9.57 -5.71 -7.04
N GLY A 180 10.00 -6.50 -6.05
CA GLY A 180 9.95 -6.10 -4.63
C GLY A 180 8.54 -6.02 -4.03
N CYS A 181 7.53 -6.64 -4.65
CA CYS A 181 6.16 -6.68 -4.12
C CYS A 181 6.00 -7.83 -3.11
N PRO A 182 5.75 -7.55 -1.82
CA PRO A 182 5.84 -8.57 -0.78
C PRO A 182 4.65 -9.51 -0.72
N SER A 183 3.48 -9.13 -1.25
CA SER A 183 2.23 -9.89 -1.10
C SER A 183 1.81 -10.63 -2.36
N ILE A 184 2.65 -10.65 -3.40
CA ILE A 184 2.43 -11.41 -4.63
C ILE A 184 2.99 -12.81 -4.45
N THR A 185 2.18 -13.83 -4.73
CA THR A 185 2.54 -15.23 -4.64
C THR A 185 2.54 -15.89 -6.02
N GLU A 186 2.98 -17.14 -6.05
CA GLU A 186 2.87 -18.07 -7.18
C GLU A 186 1.47 -18.07 -7.83
N LYS A 187 0.41 -18.00 -7.01
CA LYS A 187 -0.98 -17.99 -7.48
C LYS A 187 -1.30 -16.71 -8.25
N GLY A 188 -0.82 -15.57 -7.77
CA GLY A 188 -0.97 -14.29 -8.46
C GLY A 188 -0.26 -14.33 -9.82
N LEU A 189 0.99 -14.79 -9.86
CA LEU A 189 1.77 -14.88 -11.10
C LEU A 189 1.10 -15.79 -12.13
N ALA A 190 0.50 -16.91 -11.70
CA ALA A 190 -0.26 -17.78 -12.59
C ALA A 190 -1.45 -17.06 -13.28
N THR A 191 -2.00 -15.98 -12.72
CA THR A 191 -3.08 -15.22 -13.36
C THR A 191 -2.62 -14.40 -14.57
N LEU A 192 -1.30 -14.18 -14.72
CA LEU A 192 -0.72 -13.42 -15.83
C LEU A 192 -0.84 -14.14 -17.18
N HIS A 193 -1.29 -15.40 -17.21
CA HIS A 193 -1.51 -16.16 -18.44
C HIS A 193 -2.43 -15.50 -19.46
N HIS A 194 -3.27 -14.57 -19.04
CA HIS A 194 -4.13 -13.81 -19.93
C HIS A 194 -3.36 -12.79 -20.79
N LEU A 195 -2.16 -12.37 -20.38
CA LEU A 195 -1.39 -11.28 -20.98
C LEU A 195 -0.50 -11.78 -22.12
N GLN A 196 -1.10 -12.29 -23.19
CA GLN A 196 -0.40 -12.95 -24.30
C GLN A 196 0.51 -12.02 -25.12
N ASN A 197 0.33 -10.70 -25.00
CA ASN A 197 1.16 -9.69 -25.66
C ASN A 197 2.34 -9.21 -24.79
N LEU A 198 2.49 -9.74 -23.58
CA LEU A 198 3.58 -9.37 -22.69
C LEU A 198 4.93 -9.79 -23.28
N ARG A 199 5.87 -8.85 -23.30
CA ARG A 199 7.23 -9.00 -23.82
C ARG A 199 8.28 -8.91 -22.73
N TYR A 200 7.97 -8.22 -21.64
CA TYR A 200 8.87 -8.06 -20.51
C TYR A 200 8.10 -8.18 -19.20
N LEU A 201 8.57 -9.09 -18.34
CA LEU A 201 8.05 -9.32 -17.00
C LEU A 201 9.20 -9.33 -15.99
N ASP A 202 9.21 -8.33 -15.12
CA ASP A 202 10.14 -8.29 -13.99
C ASP A 202 9.45 -8.75 -12.71
N VAL A 203 9.96 -9.85 -12.16
CA VAL A 203 9.48 -10.52 -10.94
C VAL A 203 10.62 -10.68 -9.93
N SER A 204 11.59 -9.77 -9.97
CA SER A 204 12.72 -9.72 -9.04
C SER A 204 12.27 -9.48 -7.60
N ASP A 205 12.96 -10.10 -6.64
CA ASP A 205 12.77 -9.84 -5.20
C ASP A 205 11.30 -10.00 -4.74
N LEU A 206 10.66 -11.11 -5.10
CA LEU A 206 9.34 -11.48 -4.60
C LEU A 206 9.49 -12.42 -3.40
N PRO A 207 9.39 -11.93 -2.15
CA PRO A 207 9.67 -12.74 -0.95
C PRO A 207 8.63 -13.81 -0.67
N SER A 208 7.42 -13.68 -1.23
CA SER A 208 6.34 -14.66 -1.06
C SER A 208 6.31 -15.75 -2.15
N VAL A 209 7.28 -15.74 -3.07
CA VAL A 209 7.44 -16.79 -4.09
C VAL A 209 8.49 -17.78 -3.59
N THR A 210 8.04 -18.97 -3.20
CA THR A 210 8.91 -20.01 -2.63
C THR A 210 9.62 -20.80 -3.72
N ASN A 211 8.89 -21.32 -4.71
CA ASN A 211 9.43 -22.17 -5.76
C ASN A 211 9.73 -21.37 -7.02
N LYS A 212 10.76 -20.52 -6.95
CA LYS A 212 11.17 -19.68 -8.07
C LYS A 212 11.40 -20.48 -9.36
N GLY A 213 12.08 -21.63 -9.29
CA GLY A 213 12.33 -22.49 -10.45
C GLY A 213 11.06 -23.03 -11.13
N LEU A 214 10.02 -23.42 -10.36
CA LEU A 214 8.75 -23.88 -10.93
C LEU A 214 8.00 -22.73 -11.60
N ILE A 215 8.01 -21.54 -10.98
CA ILE A 215 7.39 -20.35 -11.56
C ILE A 215 8.07 -19.92 -12.84
N ARG A 216 9.40 -20.06 -12.93
CA ARG A 216 10.11 -19.81 -14.18
C ARG A 216 9.55 -20.64 -15.32
N ILE A 217 9.51 -21.96 -15.12
CA ILE A 217 9.04 -22.91 -16.13
C ILE A 217 7.58 -22.61 -16.50
N LEU A 218 6.72 -22.39 -15.50
CA LEU A 218 5.31 -22.05 -15.72
C LEU A 218 5.16 -20.76 -16.56
N MET A 219 5.91 -19.71 -16.23
CA MET A 219 5.83 -18.44 -16.94
C MET A 219 6.40 -18.53 -18.36
N GLU A 220 7.47 -19.30 -18.58
CA GLU A 220 8.02 -19.55 -19.91
C GLU A 220 7.05 -20.34 -20.80
N GLU A 221 6.34 -21.32 -20.25
CA GLU A 221 5.32 -22.08 -20.98
C GLU A 221 4.11 -21.22 -21.34
N VAL A 222 3.65 -20.40 -20.39
CA VAL A 222 2.44 -19.61 -20.51
C VAL A 222 2.64 -18.32 -21.33
N LEU A 223 3.84 -17.72 -21.25
CA LEU A 223 4.22 -16.47 -21.91
C LEU A 223 5.49 -16.68 -22.76
N PRO A 224 5.43 -17.48 -23.85
CA PRO A 224 6.62 -17.91 -24.59
C PRO A 224 7.36 -16.78 -25.33
N LYS A 225 6.74 -15.60 -25.46
CA LYS A 225 7.33 -14.42 -26.12
C LYS A 225 7.80 -13.37 -25.12
N CYS A 226 7.73 -13.66 -23.82
CA CYS A 226 8.05 -12.73 -22.75
C CYS A 226 9.44 -13.01 -22.19
N GLU A 227 10.28 -11.98 -22.11
CA GLU A 227 11.48 -11.99 -21.31
C GLU A 227 11.10 -11.87 -19.83
N ILE A 228 11.48 -12.87 -19.05
CA ILE A 228 11.22 -12.91 -17.60
C ILE A 228 12.54 -12.61 -16.88
N VAL A 229 12.52 -11.69 -15.91
CA VAL A 229 13.71 -11.26 -15.15
C VAL A 229 13.46 -11.45 -13.65
N GLY A 230 14.51 -11.76 -12.89
CA GLY A 230 14.46 -11.81 -11.42
C GLY A 230 14.19 -13.18 -10.80
N ILE A 231 14.16 -14.23 -11.62
CA ILE A 231 14.05 -15.61 -11.18
C ILE A 231 15.30 -16.35 -11.66
N ASP A 232 16.23 -16.60 -10.73
CA ASP A 232 17.42 -17.40 -10.97
C ASP A 232 17.24 -18.81 -10.36
N TYR A 233 17.72 -19.84 -11.08
CA TYR A 233 17.66 -21.23 -10.62
C TYR A 233 18.49 -21.48 -9.34
N SER A 234 19.46 -20.61 -9.04
CA SER A 234 20.45 -20.78 -7.97
C SER A 234 19.93 -20.55 -6.55
N ASP A 235 18.73 -19.99 -6.39
CA ASP A 235 18.18 -19.69 -5.07
C ASP A 235 17.66 -20.93 -4.32
N ALA A 236 17.45 -22.05 -5.02
CA ALA A 236 17.01 -23.30 -4.41
C ALA A 236 18.10 -23.98 -3.54
N ASP A 237 19.37 -23.62 -3.73
CA ASP A 237 20.51 -24.27 -3.07
C ASP A 237 21.02 -23.52 -1.83
N GLN A 238 20.65 -22.25 -1.62
CA GLN A 238 21.18 -21.45 -0.51
C GLN A 238 20.42 -21.63 0.82
N GLU A 239 19.17 -22.09 0.81
CA GLU A 239 18.40 -22.34 2.05
C GLU A 239 18.82 -23.61 2.81
N LYS A 240 19.63 -24.50 2.20
CA LYS A 240 20.11 -25.72 2.89
C LYS A 240 21.40 -25.52 3.70
N SER A 241 22.15 -24.44 3.48
CA SER A 241 23.43 -24.23 4.18
C SER A 241 23.31 -23.54 5.54
N SER A 242 22.19 -22.88 5.85
CA SER A 242 22.00 -22.16 7.13
C SER A 242 21.43 -23.01 8.27
N HIS A 243 21.00 -24.25 8.00
CA HIS A 243 20.43 -25.14 9.01
C HIS A 243 21.40 -26.21 9.56
N THR A 244 22.63 -26.28 9.07
CA THR A 244 23.59 -27.34 9.43
C THR A 244 24.67 -26.91 10.45
N GLU A 245 24.73 -25.64 10.87
CA GLU A 245 25.81 -25.13 11.75
C GLU A 245 25.47 -25.07 13.26
N LEU A 246 24.42 -25.75 13.75
CA LEU A 246 24.07 -25.77 15.19
C LEU A 246 24.24 -27.12 15.91
N HIS A 247 24.92 -28.09 15.28
CA HIS A 247 25.27 -29.34 15.96
C HIS A 247 26.73 -29.74 15.70
N HIS A 248 27.67 -29.02 16.32
CA HIS A 248 28.99 -29.55 16.72
C HIS A 248 29.34 -29.03 18.11
#